data_AF-A0A7W1CU74-F1
#
_entry.id   AF-A0A7W1CU74-F1
#
_cell.length_a   1.000
_cell.length_b   1.000
_cell.length_c   1.000
_cell.angle_alpha   90.00
_cell.angle_beta   90.00
_cell.angle_gamma   90.00
#
_symmetry.space_group_name_H-M   'P 1'
#
loop_
_entity.id
_entity.type
_entity.pdbx_description
1 polymer ?
#
loop_
_entity_poly.entity_id
_entity_poly.type
_entity_poly.pdbx_seq_one_letter_code
_entity_poly.pdbx_strand_id
1 'polypeptide(L)'
;MEKRILILSAGFGEGHNSAARGLRDGLAAVSGGAATVEVHDIFSETFGFANDWARHGYLALINRAPRAWGWLYQRMDGRDNYAAQLRWLFLAKARLSQLLVRFQPTAVVSVYPAYSHLLGTILKGAPA
;
A
#
# COMPACT_ATOMS: atom_id res chain seq x y z
N MET A 1 26.25 -10.65 7.26
CA MET A 1 25.03 -10.81 6.45
C MET A 1 24.63 -9.43 5.95
N GLU A 2 24.43 -9.29 4.65
CA GLU A 2 23.90 -8.05 4.05
C GLU A 2 22.47 -7.81 4.58
N LYS A 3 22.21 -6.61 5.12
CA LYS A 3 20.88 -6.27 5.66
C LYS A 3 20.04 -5.65 4.55
N ARG A 4 18.94 -6.31 4.18
CA ARG A 4 18.00 -5.82 3.16
C ARG A 4 16.73 -5.33 3.83
N ILE A 5 16.46 -4.03 3.78
CA ILE A 5 15.35 -3.40 4.48
C ILE A 5 14.36 -2.85 3.46
N LEU A 6 13.11 -3.32 3.53
CA LEU A 6 12.03 -2.83 2.68
C LEU A 6 11.18 -1.83 3.46
N ILE A 7 11.04 -0.62 2.95
CA ILE A 7 10.19 0.43 3.52
C ILE A 7 8.95 0.59 2.64
N LEU A 8 7.76 0.50 3.22
CA LEU A 8 6.48 0.65 2.53
C LEU A 8 5.85 2.01 2.86
N SER A 9 5.67 2.86 1.84
CA SER A 9 5.04 4.19 1.92
C SER A 9 3.82 4.28 1.02
N ALA A 10 3.01 5.33 1.18
CA ALA A 10 1.84 5.59 0.34
C ALA A 10 1.80 7.06 -0.07
N GLY A 11 1.65 7.31 -1.37
CA GLY A 11 1.58 8.62 -2.02
C GLY A 11 0.30 9.42 -1.74
N PHE A 12 -0.37 9.15 -0.61
CA PHE A 12 -1.59 9.86 -0.21
C PHE A 12 -1.30 11.19 0.52
N GLY A 13 -0.02 11.57 0.63
CA GLY A 13 0.46 12.85 1.15
C GLY A 13 1.97 12.83 1.44
N GLU A 14 2.60 14.01 1.58
CA GLU A 14 4.06 14.10 1.79
C GLU A 14 4.56 13.63 3.16
N GLY A 15 3.66 13.50 4.15
CA GLY A 15 4.02 13.05 5.50
C GLY A 15 4.63 11.64 5.53
N HIS A 16 3.96 10.67 4.90
CA HIS A 16 4.43 9.28 4.82
C HIS A 16 5.72 9.17 4.00
N ASN A 17 5.78 9.88 2.87
CA ASN A 17 6.96 9.91 2.01
C ASN A 17 8.18 10.51 2.73
N SER A 18 7.98 11.57 3.50
CA SER A 18 9.05 12.19 4.28
C SER A 18 9.55 11.27 5.39
N ALA A 19 8.65 10.56 6.09
CA ALA A 19 9.02 9.55 7.07
C ALA A 19 9.83 8.40 6.44
N ALA A 20 9.39 7.90 5.28
CA ALA A 20 10.10 6.84 4.55
C ALA A 20 11.50 7.27 4.09
N ARG A 21 11.64 8.49 3.56
CA ARG A 21 12.93 9.07 3.17
C ARG A 21 13.85 9.24 4.39
N GLY A 22 13.34 9.79 5.49
CA GLY A 22 14.09 9.94 6.73
C GLY A 22 14.60 8.60 7.28
N LEU A 23 13.76 7.56 7.26
CA LEU A 23 14.15 6.20 7.64
C LEU A 23 15.25 5.65 6.73
N ARG A 24 15.11 5.78 5.41
CA ARG A 24 16.11 5.34 4.43
C ARG A 24 17.45 6.03 4.67
N ASP A 25 17.44 7.35 4.79
CA ASP A 25 18.66 8.15 4.92
C ASP A 25 19.34 7.90 6.27
N GLY A 26 18.56 7.76 7.36
CA GLY A 26 19.06 7.37 8.67
C GLY A 26 19.65 5.97 8.71
N LEU A 27 19.01 4.99 8.07
CA LEU A 27 19.53 3.63 7.97
C LEU A 27 20.82 3.55 7.13
N ALA A 28 20.90 4.32 6.04
CA ALA A 28 22.12 4.44 5.24
C ALA A 28 23.26 5.02 6.07
N ALA A 29 23.00 6.09 6.83
CA ALA A 29 23.98 6.73 7.71
C ALA A 29 24.49 5.79 8.81
N VAL A 30 23.59 5.11 9.53
CA VAL A 30 23.96 4.21 10.65
C VAL A 30 24.64 2.93 10.16
N SER A 31 24.27 2.43 8.98
CA SER A 31 24.88 1.21 8.43
C SER A 31 26.20 1.44 7.71
N GLY A 32 26.60 2.70 7.49
CA GLY A 32 27.77 3.01 6.65
C GLY A 32 27.63 2.49 5.22
N GLY A 33 26.39 2.39 4.70
CA GLY A 33 26.10 1.84 3.37
C GLY A 33 26.08 0.31 3.28
N ALA A 34 26.27 -0.42 4.39
CA ALA A 34 26.23 -1.88 4.41
C ALA A 34 24.81 -2.48 4.37
N ALA A 35 23.77 -1.62 4.45
CA ALA A 35 22.38 -2.03 4.32
C ALA A 35 21.79 -1.56 2.99
N THR A 36 21.16 -2.48 2.26
CA THR A 36 20.39 -2.19 1.06
C THR A 36 18.97 -1.82 1.46
N VAL A 37 18.54 -0.61 1.15
CA VAL A 37 17.22 -0.09 1.54
C VAL A 37 16.41 0.29 0.30
N GLU A 38 15.26 -0.35 0.09
CA GLU A 38 14.30 0.00 -0.95
C GLU A 38 13.05 0.64 -0.33
N VAL A 39 12.56 1.74 -0.94
CA VAL A 39 11.30 2.40 -0.54
C VAL A 39 10.30 2.19 -1.66
N HIS A 40 9.16 1.58 -1.35
CA HIS A 40 8.12 1.24 -2.31
C HIS A 40 6.76 1.81 -1.90
N ASP A 41 6.01 2.24 -2.90
CA ASP A 41 4.59 2.55 -2.76
C ASP A 41 3.80 1.55 -3.58
N ILE A 42 3.35 0.48 -2.92
CA ILE A 42 2.66 -0.62 -3.59
C ILE A 42 1.35 -0.14 -4.21
N PHE A 43 0.63 0.80 -3.60
CA PHE A 43 -0.58 1.36 -4.20
C PHE A 43 -0.24 2.21 -5.42
N SER A 44 0.78 3.07 -5.28
CA SER A 44 1.57 3.71 -6.33
C SER A 44 1.76 2.85 -7.57
N GLU A 45 2.57 1.82 -7.37
CA GLU A 45 3.12 0.92 -8.38
C GLU A 45 2.07 -0.05 -8.96
N THR A 46 1.01 -0.36 -8.21
CA THR A 46 -0.06 -1.25 -8.68
C THR A 46 -1.07 -0.51 -9.55
N PHE A 47 -1.34 0.76 -9.26
CA PHE A 47 -2.49 1.46 -9.86
C PHE A 47 -2.13 2.73 -10.65
N GLY A 48 -0.93 3.26 -10.49
CA GLY A 48 -0.47 4.50 -11.15
C GLY A 48 -1.21 5.77 -10.70
N PHE A 49 -0.68 6.92 -11.15
CA PHE A 49 -1.20 8.27 -10.82
C PHE A 49 -2.60 8.56 -11.41
N ALA A 50 -3.01 7.83 -12.45
CA ALA A 50 -4.33 7.97 -13.07
C ALA A 50 -5.46 7.40 -12.20
N ASN A 51 -5.18 6.38 -11.38
CA ASN A 51 -6.13 5.87 -10.41
C ASN A 51 -6.25 6.78 -9.17
N ASP A 52 -5.30 7.68 -8.97
CA ASP A 52 -5.33 8.64 -7.87
C ASP A 52 -6.44 9.67 -8.01
N TRP A 53 -6.81 10.06 -9.23
CA TRP A 53 -7.99 10.90 -9.47
C TRP A 53 -9.30 10.15 -9.21
N ALA A 54 -9.39 8.90 -9.65
CA ALA A 54 -10.54 8.04 -9.37
C ALA A 54 -10.68 7.77 -7.87
N ARG A 55 -9.57 7.54 -7.17
CA ARG A 55 -9.49 7.30 -5.73
C ARG A 55 -9.78 8.57 -4.92
N HIS A 56 -9.24 9.72 -5.30
CA HIS A 56 -9.60 11.00 -4.67
C HIS A 56 -11.06 11.38 -4.94
N GLY A 57 -11.56 11.14 -6.15
CA GLY A 57 -12.97 11.32 -6.48
C GLY A 57 -13.88 10.41 -5.63
N TYR A 58 -13.51 9.15 -5.48
CA TYR A 58 -14.18 8.16 -4.63
C TYR A 58 -14.16 8.54 -3.14
N LEU A 59 -12.98 8.87 -2.59
CA LEU A 59 -12.83 9.28 -1.19
C LEU A 59 -13.54 10.61 -0.91
N ALA A 60 -13.50 11.57 -1.85
CA ALA A 60 -14.24 12.82 -1.75
C ALA A 60 -15.75 12.57 -1.80
N LEU A 61 -16.23 11.65 -2.64
CA LEU A 61 -17.63 11.30 -2.73
C LEU A 61 -18.16 10.64 -1.44
N ILE A 62 -17.38 9.75 -0.83
CA ILE A 62 -17.71 9.11 0.45
C ILE A 62 -17.70 10.12 1.60
N ASN A 63 -16.65 10.96 1.68
CA ASN A 63 -16.47 11.88 2.79
C ASN A 63 -17.35 13.14 2.71
N ARG A 64 -17.66 13.64 1.50
CA ARG A 64 -18.47 14.87 1.32
C ARG A 64 -19.94 14.61 1.00
N ALA A 65 -20.27 13.47 0.42
CA ALA A 65 -21.64 13.18 -0.01
C ALA A 65 -22.07 11.75 0.36
N PRO A 66 -22.11 11.39 1.66
CA PRO A 66 -22.45 10.05 2.12
C PRO A 66 -23.86 9.59 1.66
N ARG A 67 -24.79 10.53 1.43
CA ARG A 67 -26.13 10.22 0.87
C ARG A 67 -26.09 9.90 -0.62
N ALA A 68 -25.26 10.60 -1.40
CA ALA A 68 -25.06 10.31 -2.82
C ALA A 68 -24.29 9.00 -3.00
N TRP A 69 -23.30 8.75 -2.13
CA TRP A 69 -22.62 7.47 -2.01
C TRP A 69 -23.61 6.36 -1.66
N GLY A 70 -24.45 6.54 -0.63
CA GLY A 70 -25.46 5.55 -0.24
C GLY A 70 -26.52 5.27 -1.30
N TRP A 71 -26.86 6.25 -2.14
CA TRP A 71 -27.76 6.04 -3.29
C TRP A 71 -27.09 5.29 -4.44
N LEU A 72 -25.85 5.67 -4.78
CA LEU A 72 -25.04 4.95 -5.78
C LEU A 72 -24.79 3.51 -5.33
N TYR A 73 -24.48 3.33 -4.05
CA TYR A 73 -24.27 2.04 -3.42
C TYR A 73 -25.54 1.19 -3.47
N GLN A 74 -26.70 1.69 -3.03
CA GLN A 74 -27.98 0.97 -3.13
C GLN A 74 -28.36 0.59 -4.57
N ARG A 75 -27.95 1.37 -5.56
CA ARG A 75 -28.16 1.06 -6.98
C ARG A 75 -27.18 0.02 -7.52
N MET A 76 -26.02 -0.10 -6.89
CA MET A 76 -25.00 -1.12 -7.16
C MET A 76 -25.20 -2.39 -6.32
N ASP A 77 -25.86 -2.30 -5.16
CA ASP A 77 -26.11 -3.36 -4.16
C ASP A 77 -27.04 -4.47 -4.68
N GLY A 78 -27.62 -4.30 -5.88
CA GLY A 78 -28.27 -5.38 -6.62
C GLY A 78 -27.30 -6.36 -7.29
N ARG A 79 -25.98 -6.09 -7.26
CA ARG A 79 -24.91 -6.98 -7.74
C ARG A 79 -23.70 -6.83 -6.82
N ASP A 80 -23.39 -7.87 -6.06
CA ASP A 80 -22.26 -7.95 -5.12
C ASP A 80 -20.93 -7.47 -5.74
N ASN A 81 -20.65 -6.17 -5.63
CA ASN A 81 -19.40 -5.58 -6.14
C ASN A 81 -18.27 -5.66 -5.09
N TYR A 82 -18.42 -6.58 -4.12
CA TYR A 82 -17.37 -7.02 -3.20
C TYR A 82 -16.12 -7.45 -3.98
N ALA A 83 -16.32 -8.09 -5.14
CA ALA A 83 -15.24 -8.47 -6.05
C ALA A 83 -14.38 -7.28 -6.50
N ALA A 84 -14.94 -6.09 -6.71
CA ALA A 84 -14.15 -4.93 -7.14
C ALA A 84 -13.25 -4.39 -6.00
N GLN A 85 -13.79 -4.27 -4.79
CA GLN A 85 -13.02 -3.87 -3.61
C GLN A 85 -11.94 -4.90 -3.27
N LEU A 86 -12.29 -6.19 -3.32
CA LEU A 86 -11.35 -7.28 -3.14
C LEU A 86 -10.27 -7.31 -4.23
N ARG A 87 -10.62 -7.09 -5.50
CA ARG A 87 -9.66 -7.10 -6.62
C ARG A 87 -8.53 -6.10 -6.44
N TRP A 88 -8.81 -4.93 -5.87
CA TRP A 88 -7.77 -3.93 -5.63
C TRP A 88 -6.83 -4.38 -4.51
N LEU A 89 -7.37 -4.94 -3.43
CA LEU A 89 -6.56 -5.56 -2.38
C LEU A 89 -5.75 -6.76 -2.91
N PHE A 90 -6.32 -7.56 -3.81
CA PHE A 90 -5.62 -8.68 -4.45
C PHE A 90 -4.45 -8.24 -5.32
N LEU A 91 -4.62 -7.21 -6.14
CA LEU A 91 -3.54 -6.70 -6.98
C LEU A 91 -2.40 -6.12 -6.14
N ALA A 92 -2.73 -5.35 -5.09
CA ALA A 92 -1.73 -4.83 -4.16
C ALA A 92 -1.04 -5.95 -3.38
N LYS A 93 -1.80 -6.98 -2.93
CA LYS A 93 -1.26 -8.18 -2.28
C LYS A 93 -0.31 -8.93 -3.22
N ALA A 94 -0.69 -9.15 -4.47
CA ALA A 94 0.13 -9.83 -5.47
C ALA A 94 1.43 -9.08 -5.74
N ARG A 95 1.38 -7.75 -5.88
CA ARG A 95 2.59 -6.94 -6.04
C ARG A 95 3.48 -6.93 -4.82
N LEU A 96 2.92 -6.78 -3.64
CA LEU A 96 3.68 -6.89 -2.40
C LEU A 96 4.34 -8.27 -2.25
N SER A 97 3.62 -9.36 -2.55
CA SER A 97 4.18 -10.71 -2.56
C SER A 97 5.34 -10.87 -3.54
N GLN A 98 5.20 -10.36 -4.77
CA GLN A 98 6.27 -10.39 -5.76
C GLN A 98 7.49 -9.60 -5.30
N LEU A 99 7.28 -8.44 -4.70
CA LEU A 99 8.36 -7.63 -4.14
C LEU A 99 9.08 -8.34 -3.01
N LEU A 100 8.35 -8.98 -2.09
CA LEU A 100 8.93 -9.78 -1.01
C LEU A 100 9.77 -10.94 -1.54
N VAL A 101 9.30 -11.64 -2.57
CA VAL A 101 10.04 -12.74 -3.21
C VAL A 101 11.30 -12.23 -3.91
N ARG A 102 11.21 -11.11 -4.66
CA ARG A 102 12.33 -10.51 -5.39
C ARG A 102 13.41 -9.97 -4.45
N PHE A 103 13.00 -9.15 -3.48
CA PHE A 103 13.92 -8.39 -2.64
C PHE A 103 14.44 -9.19 -1.45
N GLN A 104 13.72 -10.25 -1.03
CA GLN A 104 14.09 -11.09 0.12
C GLN A 104 14.51 -10.25 1.35
N PRO A 105 13.66 -9.31 1.82
CA PRO A 105 14.02 -8.42 2.91
C PRO A 105 14.25 -9.19 4.21
N THR A 106 15.27 -8.78 4.95
CA THR A 106 15.51 -9.24 6.33
C THR A 106 14.63 -8.48 7.33
N ALA A 107 14.11 -7.32 6.94
CA ALA A 107 13.18 -6.52 7.72
C ALA A 107 12.24 -5.72 6.80
N VAL A 108 10.97 -5.57 7.21
CA VAL A 108 9.98 -4.74 6.51
C VAL A 108 9.47 -3.67 7.49
N VAL A 109 9.50 -2.41 7.06
CA VAL A 109 9.01 -1.26 7.83
C VAL A 109 7.84 -0.64 7.09
N SER A 110 6.68 -0.55 7.74
CA SER A 110 5.52 0.13 7.18
C SER A 110 5.37 1.50 7.82
N VAL A 111 5.36 2.56 7.01
CA VAL A 111 4.99 3.92 7.45
C VAL A 111 3.54 4.26 7.12
N TYR A 112 2.77 3.29 6.61
CA TYR A 112 1.34 3.43 6.29
C TYR A 112 0.52 2.22 6.80
N PRO A 113 -0.47 2.40 7.71
CA PRO A 113 -1.11 1.30 8.42
C PRO A 113 -1.71 0.20 7.54
N ALA A 114 -2.20 0.51 6.34
CA ALA A 114 -2.83 -0.48 5.46
C ALA A 114 -1.87 -1.59 5.03
N TYR A 115 -0.57 -1.31 4.90
CA TYR A 115 0.40 -2.35 4.54
C TYR A 115 0.66 -3.33 5.67
N SER A 116 0.54 -2.90 6.93
CA SER A 116 0.65 -3.81 8.08
C SER A 116 -0.47 -4.86 8.05
N HIS A 117 -1.67 -4.45 7.65
CA HIS A 117 -2.78 -5.38 7.44
C HIS A 117 -2.52 -6.35 6.28
N LEU A 118 -2.13 -5.84 5.11
CA LEU A 118 -1.78 -6.64 3.93
C LEU A 118 -0.67 -7.66 4.23
N LEU A 119 0.42 -7.23 4.88
CA LEU A 119 1.51 -8.10 5.34
C LEU A 119 0.98 -9.20 6.27
N GLY A 120 0.09 -8.86 7.20
CA GLY A 120 -0.57 -9.84 8.07
C GLY A 120 -1.29 -10.94 7.27
N THR A 121 -1.99 -10.59 6.19
CA THR A 121 -2.67 -11.58 5.34
C THR A 121 -1.71 -12.44 4.53
N ILE A 122 -0.58 -11.88 4.08
CA ILE A 122 0.44 -12.60 3.29
C ILE A 122 1.18 -13.59 4.20
N LEU A 123 1.65 -13.13 5.36
CA LEU A 123 2.49 -13.90 6.27
C LEU A 123 1.71 -15.00 7.02
N LYS A 124 0.41 -14.77 7.31
CA LYS A 124 -0.44 -15.77 7.97
C LYS A 124 -1.00 -16.83 7.01
N GLY A 125 -0.68 -16.75 5.71
CA GLY A 125 -1.25 -17.66 4.71
C GLY A 125 -2.78 -17.57 4.60
N ALA A 126 -3.37 -16.45 5.04
CA ALA A 126 -4.82 -16.30 5.05
C ALA A 126 -5.34 -16.34 3.60
N PRO A 127 -6.34 -17.20 3.30
CA PRO A 127 -6.88 -17.31 1.97
C PRO A 127 -7.48 -15.99 1.51
N ALA A 128 -7.42 -15.84 0.19
CA ALA A 128 -7.98 -14.77 -0.60
C ALA A 128 -9.46 -14.53 -0.27
#